data_AF-A0A353T1M1-F1
#
_entry.id   AF-A0A353T1M1-F1
#
_cell.length_a   1.000
_cell.length_b   1.000
_cell.length_c   1.000
_cell.angle_alpha   90.00
_cell.angle_beta   90.00
_cell.angle_gamma   90.00
#
_symmetry.space_group_name_H-M   'P 1'
#
loop_
_entity.id
_entity.type
_entity.pdbx_description
1 polymer ?
#
loop_
_entity_poly.entity_id
_entity_poly.type
_entity_poly.pdbx_seq_one_letter_code
_entity_poly.pdbx_strand_id
1 'polypeptide(L)'
;MTENILNGGSFLLMNLPNALTLVRFLLVGVYAFLYFNEGLANNEMWAFLVFLLAGLTDILDGEIARRHNQITKWGKMMDPLADKLMLMTVLICLFIDHRIPLWAVSVVVLKELLMIFGVALLYGKKRVVVQSNFYGKFATVLFYIAITALVFNFTYAKYVLWAAIASTVVSSLQYAYSTLIKKKEMKEQGVMAEQCDVLKGQKSGRGPDGEKKQGTEGERWNKDWDGRLSDKDVPLEQSAGSTGKGD
;
A
#
# COMPACT_ATOMS: atom_id res chain seq x y z
N MET A 1 -31.50 38.17 -4.57
CA MET A 1 -31.16 37.04 -5.48
C MET A 1 -29.65 36.92 -5.66
N THR A 2 -28.85 36.94 -4.58
CA THR A 2 -27.37 36.93 -4.66
C THR A 2 -26.73 36.29 -3.44
N GLU A 3 -27.37 35.28 -2.83
CA GLU A 3 -26.79 34.48 -1.74
C GLU A 3 -26.61 33.00 -2.11
N ASN A 4 -26.33 32.70 -3.40
CA ASN A 4 -26.11 31.32 -3.86
C ASN A 4 -24.75 31.07 -4.53
N ILE A 5 -23.80 32.02 -4.45
CA ILE A 5 -22.48 31.86 -5.10
C ILE A 5 -21.38 31.44 -4.10
N LEU A 6 -21.61 31.58 -2.78
CA LEU A 6 -20.62 31.21 -1.75
C LEU A 6 -20.74 29.78 -1.23
N ASN A 7 -21.58 28.93 -1.83
CA ASN A 7 -21.72 27.51 -1.46
C ASN A 7 -21.07 26.53 -2.47
N GLY A 8 -20.33 27.06 -3.45
CA GLY A 8 -19.46 26.25 -4.33
C GLY A 8 -18.07 25.96 -3.73
N GLY A 9 -17.72 26.61 -2.61
CA GLY A 9 -16.41 26.47 -1.96
C GLY A 9 -16.33 25.37 -0.88
N SER A 10 -17.45 24.78 -0.47
CA SER A 10 -17.49 23.76 0.57
C SER A 10 -17.09 22.36 0.07
N PHE A 11 -17.07 22.11 -1.24
CA PHE A 11 -16.49 20.89 -1.80
C PHE A 11 -14.96 20.86 -1.69
N LEU A 12 -14.31 22.04 -1.66
CA LEU A 12 -12.87 22.18 -1.44
C LEU A 12 -12.45 22.04 0.03
N LEU A 13 -13.42 21.93 0.95
CA LEU A 13 -13.20 21.55 2.36
C LEU A 13 -13.31 20.02 2.58
N MET A 14 -13.36 19.22 1.51
CA MET A 14 -12.90 17.84 1.56
C MET A 14 -11.41 17.84 1.28
N ASN A 15 -10.60 17.22 2.17
CA ASN A 15 -9.17 17.01 1.96
C ASN A 15 -8.88 16.70 0.49
N LEU A 16 -8.05 17.53 -0.16
CA LEU A 16 -7.72 17.46 -1.58
C LEU A 16 -7.54 16.01 -2.10
N PRO A 17 -6.84 15.10 -1.37
CA PRO A 17 -6.70 13.71 -1.81
C PRO A 17 -8.02 12.96 -1.95
N ASN A 18 -9.00 13.14 -1.06
CA ASN A 18 -10.28 12.45 -1.11
C ASN A 18 -11.12 12.88 -2.32
N ALA A 19 -11.05 14.16 -2.70
CA ALA A 19 -11.70 14.65 -3.91
C ALA A 19 -11.12 14.00 -5.16
N LEU A 20 -9.79 13.83 -5.23
CA LEU A 20 -9.12 13.21 -6.37
C LEU A 20 -9.43 11.72 -6.48
N THR A 21 -9.48 11.00 -5.35
CA THR A 21 -9.92 9.60 -5.35
C THR A 21 -11.35 9.48 -5.89
N LEU A 22 -12.27 10.37 -5.46
CA LEU A 22 -13.66 10.38 -5.92
C LEU A 22 -13.78 10.70 -7.42
N VAL A 23 -13.00 11.67 -7.90
CA VAL A 23 -12.89 11.96 -9.33
C VAL A 23 -12.40 10.73 -10.11
N ARG A 24 -11.46 9.95 -9.58
CA ARG A 24 -11.01 8.70 -10.19
C ARG A 24 -12.12 7.65 -10.30
N PHE A 25 -12.91 7.46 -9.24
CA PHE A 25 -14.09 6.60 -9.31
C PHE A 25 -15.07 7.04 -10.40
N LEU A 26 -15.28 8.35 -10.54
CA LEU A 26 -16.11 8.90 -11.60
C LEU A 26 -15.50 8.64 -12.98
N LEU A 27 -14.17 8.80 -13.14
CA LEU A 27 -13.44 8.51 -14.37
C LEU A 27 -13.57 7.03 -14.80
N VAL A 28 -13.68 6.08 -13.87
CA VAL A 28 -13.96 4.67 -14.20
C VAL A 28 -15.31 4.52 -14.91
N GLY A 29 -16.35 5.18 -14.39
CA GLY A 29 -17.68 5.16 -15.02
C GLY A 29 -17.70 5.87 -16.37
N VAL A 30 -17.03 7.03 -16.45
CA VAL A 30 -16.88 7.80 -17.70
C VAL A 30 -16.12 6.99 -18.76
N TYR A 31 -15.07 6.25 -18.37
CA TYR A 31 -14.35 5.36 -19.27
C TYR A 31 -15.29 4.33 -19.90
N ALA A 32 -16.04 3.59 -19.07
CA ALA A 32 -16.95 2.55 -19.57
C ALA A 32 -18.05 3.15 -20.47
N PHE A 33 -18.60 4.30 -20.07
CA PHE A 33 -19.60 5.01 -20.86
C PHE A 33 -19.04 5.45 -22.22
N LEU A 34 -17.87 6.08 -22.25
CA LEU A 34 -17.25 6.52 -23.50
C LEU A 34 -16.87 5.33 -24.39
N TYR A 35 -16.32 4.26 -23.83
CA TYR A 35 -15.88 3.09 -24.60
C TYR A 35 -17.03 2.44 -25.38
N PHE A 36 -18.21 2.32 -24.77
CA PHE A 36 -19.38 1.73 -25.42
C PHE A 36 -20.28 2.73 -26.16
N ASN A 37 -19.94 4.02 -26.17
CA ASN A 37 -20.74 5.01 -26.86
C ASN A 37 -20.42 5.03 -28.36
N GLU A 38 -21.10 4.18 -29.12
CA GLU A 38 -20.98 4.09 -30.58
C GLU A 38 -21.39 5.38 -31.32
N GLY A 39 -22.11 6.29 -30.67
CA GLY A 39 -22.53 7.57 -31.23
C GLY A 39 -21.42 8.63 -31.26
N LEU A 40 -20.30 8.42 -30.55
CA LEU A 40 -19.14 9.30 -30.61
C LEU A 40 -18.11 8.79 -31.63
N ALA A 41 -17.70 9.66 -32.55
CA ALA A 41 -16.52 9.40 -33.36
C ALA A 41 -15.27 9.26 -32.48
N ASN A 42 -14.47 8.22 -32.71
CA ASN A 42 -13.26 7.91 -31.95
C ASN A 42 -13.51 7.68 -30.44
N ASN A 43 -14.65 7.10 -30.09
CA ASN A 43 -15.03 6.68 -28.74
C ASN A 43 -13.89 5.96 -27.97
N GLU A 44 -13.19 5.01 -28.61
CA GLU A 44 -12.03 4.30 -28.05
C GLU A 44 -10.88 5.23 -27.67
N MET A 45 -10.61 6.26 -28.48
CA MET A 45 -9.54 7.23 -28.22
C MET A 45 -9.90 8.13 -27.04
N TRP A 46 -11.15 8.57 -26.92
CA TRP A 46 -11.63 9.34 -25.78
C TRP A 46 -11.60 8.53 -24.48
N ALA A 47 -12.03 7.26 -24.53
CA ALA A 47 -11.91 6.35 -23.41
C ALA A 47 -10.43 6.15 -23.00
N PHE A 48 -9.53 5.98 -23.97
CA PHE A 48 -8.09 5.88 -23.70
C PHE A 48 -7.51 7.14 -23.05
N LEU A 49 -7.93 8.34 -23.48
CA LEU A 49 -7.52 9.58 -22.84
C LEU A 49 -7.99 9.64 -21.38
N VAL A 50 -9.21 9.20 -21.09
CA VAL A 50 -9.72 9.09 -19.72
C VAL A 50 -8.90 8.09 -18.89
N PHE A 51 -8.52 6.95 -19.48
CA PHE A 51 -7.63 5.98 -18.84
C PHE A 51 -6.26 6.59 -18.49
N LEU A 52 -5.65 7.30 -19.43
CA LEU A 52 -4.37 7.96 -19.21
C LEU A 52 -4.47 9.06 -18.15
N LEU A 53 -5.53 9.87 -18.19
CA LEU A 53 -5.80 10.91 -17.20
C LEU A 53 -6.00 10.34 -15.80
N ALA A 54 -6.74 9.23 -15.68
CA ALA A 54 -6.96 8.56 -14.39
C ALA A 54 -5.63 8.07 -13.77
N GLY A 55 -4.76 7.45 -14.58
CA GLY A 55 -3.44 7.00 -14.15
C GLY A 55 -2.49 8.16 -13.81
N LEU A 56 -2.52 9.25 -14.59
CA LEU A 56 -1.70 10.42 -14.33
C LEU A 56 -2.14 11.14 -13.04
N THR A 57 -3.46 11.17 -12.77
CA THR A 57 -4.01 11.77 -11.56
C THR A 57 -3.46 11.09 -10.30
N ASP A 58 -3.23 9.77 -10.31
CA ASP A 58 -2.62 9.01 -9.18
C ASP A 58 -1.17 9.38 -8.87
N ILE A 59 -0.40 9.70 -9.90
CA ILE A 59 0.98 10.12 -9.71
C ILE A 59 1.02 11.54 -9.13
N LEU A 60 0.15 12.42 -9.66
CA LEU A 60 0.08 13.81 -9.24
C LEU A 60 -0.47 13.96 -7.82
N ASP A 61 -1.53 13.22 -7.47
CA ASP A 61 -2.13 13.29 -6.14
C ASP A 61 -1.26 12.69 -5.04
N GLY A 62 -0.55 11.60 -5.33
CA GLY A 62 0.47 11.04 -4.45
C GLY A 62 1.63 12.00 -4.17
N GLU A 63 2.00 12.84 -5.14
CA GLU A 63 3.03 13.88 -4.95
C GLU A 63 2.50 15.06 -4.13
N ILE A 64 1.29 15.55 -4.46
CA ILE A 64 0.67 16.69 -3.78
C ILE A 64 0.34 16.34 -2.32
N ALA A 65 -0.19 15.14 -2.06
CA ALA A 65 -0.52 14.68 -0.70
C ALA A 65 0.73 14.56 0.19
N ARG A 66 1.87 14.12 -0.37
CA ARG A 66 3.15 14.08 0.33
C ARG A 66 3.69 15.46 0.66
N ARG A 67 3.53 16.43 -0.25
CA ARG A 67 4.00 17.81 -0.04
C ARG A 67 3.15 18.59 0.97
N HIS A 68 1.85 18.30 1.05
CA HIS A 68 0.94 19.03 1.93
C HIS A 68 0.68 18.32 3.27
N ASN A 69 1.25 17.13 3.52
CA ASN A 69 0.98 16.30 4.72
C ASN A 69 -0.51 15.99 4.96
N GLN A 70 -1.37 16.11 3.94
CA GLN A 70 -2.83 15.94 4.04
C GLN A 70 -3.26 14.49 3.77
N ILE A 71 -2.51 13.50 4.27
CA ILE A 71 -2.80 12.09 4.02
C ILE A 71 -3.96 11.64 4.93
N THR A 72 -5.12 11.33 4.35
CA THR A 72 -6.24 10.75 5.10
C THR A 72 -6.16 9.22 5.12
N LYS A 73 -6.64 8.60 6.21
CA LYS A 73 -6.74 7.13 6.30
C LYS A 73 -7.68 6.57 5.23
N TRP A 74 -8.75 7.30 4.91
CA TRP A 74 -9.74 6.94 3.89
C TRP A 74 -9.15 6.98 2.48
N GLY A 75 -8.55 8.10 2.07
CA GLY A 75 -7.92 8.24 0.75
C GLY A 75 -6.87 7.15 0.52
N LYS A 76 -5.97 6.93 1.49
CA LYS A 76 -4.93 5.89 1.41
C LYS A 76 -5.47 4.47 1.16
N MET A 77 -6.68 4.15 1.61
CA MET A 77 -7.32 2.86 1.36
C MET A 77 -8.08 2.83 0.03
N MET A 78 -8.66 3.98 -0.35
CA MET A 78 -9.46 4.12 -1.56
C MET A 78 -8.61 4.28 -2.83
N ASP A 79 -7.43 4.89 -2.76
CA ASP A 79 -6.58 5.12 -3.94
C ASP A 79 -6.19 3.79 -4.64
N PRO A 80 -5.68 2.76 -3.91
CA PRO A 80 -5.37 1.47 -4.53
C PRO A 80 -6.62 0.71 -4.98
N LEU A 81 -7.79 1.01 -4.41
CA LEU A 81 -9.05 0.40 -4.83
C LEU A 81 -9.51 1.00 -6.16
N ALA A 82 -9.48 2.33 -6.27
CA ALA A 82 -9.84 3.05 -7.50
C ALA A 82 -8.92 2.69 -8.67
N ASP A 83 -7.61 2.58 -8.43
CA ASP A 83 -6.64 2.13 -9.45
C ASP A 83 -6.96 0.73 -9.99
N LYS A 84 -7.22 -0.23 -9.09
CA LYS A 84 -7.59 -1.59 -9.47
C LYS A 84 -8.92 -1.63 -10.22
N LEU A 85 -9.92 -0.87 -9.79
CA LEU A 85 -11.21 -0.80 -10.47
C LEU A 85 -11.07 -0.27 -11.89
N MET A 86 -10.25 0.76 -12.10
CA MET A 86 -9.97 1.27 -13.44
C MET A 86 -9.38 0.18 -14.34
N LEU A 87 -8.34 -0.51 -13.85
CA LEU A 87 -7.72 -1.60 -14.59
C LEU A 87 -8.72 -2.73 -14.91
N MET A 88 -9.55 -3.14 -13.94
CA MET A 88 -10.56 -4.18 -14.15
C MET A 88 -11.62 -3.76 -15.18
N THR A 89 -12.13 -2.53 -15.09
CA THR A 89 -13.11 -2.01 -16.04
C THR A 89 -12.54 -2.00 -17.46
N VAL A 90 -11.30 -1.55 -17.65
CA VAL A 90 -10.63 -1.55 -18.95
C VAL A 90 -10.53 -2.97 -19.51
N LEU A 91 -10.10 -3.93 -18.71
CA LEU A 91 -10.00 -5.34 -19.14
C LEU A 91 -11.37 -5.94 -19.48
N ILE A 92 -12.41 -5.63 -18.69
CA ILE A 92 -13.77 -6.10 -18.96
C ILE A 92 -14.29 -5.51 -20.28
N CYS A 93 -14.10 -4.22 -20.53
CA CYS A 93 -14.46 -3.57 -21.79
C CYS A 93 -13.77 -4.24 -22.99
N LEU A 94 -12.45 -4.49 -22.89
CA LEU A 94 -11.69 -5.17 -23.94
C LEU A 94 -12.12 -6.62 -24.15
N PHE A 95 -12.60 -7.30 -23.10
CA PHE A 95 -13.14 -8.65 -23.19
C PHE A 95 -14.50 -8.67 -23.90
N ILE A 96 -15.39 -7.73 -23.56
CA ILE A 96 -16.70 -7.59 -24.22
C ILE A 96 -16.52 -7.31 -25.72
N ASP A 97 -15.50 -6.53 -26.09
CA ASP A 97 -15.12 -6.27 -27.49
C ASP A 97 -14.31 -7.42 -28.13
N HIS A 98 -14.22 -8.59 -27.49
CA HIS A 98 -13.52 -9.79 -27.96
C HIS A 98 -12.02 -9.61 -28.30
N ARG A 99 -11.38 -8.52 -27.87
CA ARG A 99 -9.95 -8.27 -28.09
C ARG A 99 -9.06 -9.13 -27.21
N ILE A 100 -9.55 -9.47 -26.03
CA ILE A 100 -8.85 -10.34 -25.08
C ILE A 100 -9.75 -11.50 -24.63
N PRO A 101 -9.18 -12.67 -24.34
CA PRO A 101 -9.96 -13.81 -23.86
C PRO A 101 -10.30 -13.68 -22.37
N LEU A 102 -11.42 -14.27 -21.94
CA LEU A 102 -11.89 -14.20 -20.55
C LEU A 102 -10.86 -14.71 -19.54
N TRP A 103 -10.11 -15.76 -19.89
CA TRP A 103 -9.11 -16.33 -18.99
C TRP A 103 -7.99 -15.32 -18.65
N ALA A 104 -7.67 -14.38 -19.55
CA ALA A 104 -6.69 -13.33 -19.29
C ALA A 104 -7.18 -12.37 -18.20
N VAL A 105 -8.45 -11.97 -18.26
CA VAL A 105 -9.10 -11.15 -17.23
C VAL A 105 -9.10 -11.89 -15.90
N SER A 106 -9.49 -13.17 -15.89
CA SER A 106 -9.52 -13.99 -14.68
C SER A 106 -8.15 -14.11 -14.01
N VAL A 107 -7.06 -14.23 -14.77
CA VAL A 107 -5.69 -14.30 -14.21
C VAL A 107 -5.33 -12.99 -13.50
N VAL A 108 -5.66 -11.84 -14.11
CA VAL A 108 -5.38 -10.52 -13.49
C VAL A 108 -6.21 -10.34 -12.22
N VAL A 109 -7.51 -10.66 -12.27
CA VAL A 109 -8.40 -10.61 -11.11
C VAL A 109 -7.88 -11.51 -9.98
N LEU A 110 -7.53 -12.76 -10.30
CA LEU A 110 -7.03 -13.71 -9.31
C LEU A 110 -5.73 -13.23 -8.68
N LYS A 111 -4.79 -12.69 -9.47
CA LYS A 111 -3.56 -12.06 -8.95
C LYS A 111 -3.87 -10.96 -7.95
N GLU A 112 -4.80 -10.05 -8.28
CA GLU A 112 -5.10 -8.90 -7.43
C GLU A 112 -5.73 -9.34 -6.11
N LEU A 113 -6.62 -10.35 -6.16
CA LEU A 113 -7.18 -10.98 -4.98
C LEU A 113 -6.09 -11.66 -4.14
N LEU A 114 -5.22 -12.46 -4.75
CA LEU A 114 -4.10 -13.12 -4.06
C LEU A 114 -3.19 -12.11 -3.35
N MET A 115 -2.93 -10.95 -3.97
CA MET A 115 -2.14 -9.89 -3.36
C MET A 115 -2.84 -9.29 -2.13
N ILE A 116 -4.14 -9.00 -2.23
CA ILE A 116 -4.93 -8.46 -1.10
C ILE A 116 -5.03 -9.48 0.04
N PHE A 117 -5.37 -10.73 -0.27
CA PHE A 117 -5.44 -11.81 0.73
C PHE A 117 -4.08 -12.08 1.38
N GLY A 118 -2.99 -12.03 0.60
CA GLY A 118 -1.63 -12.18 1.12
C GLY A 118 -1.28 -11.12 2.15
N VAL A 119 -1.64 -9.86 1.89
CA VAL A 119 -1.49 -8.77 2.87
C VAL A 119 -2.37 -9.02 4.11
N ALA A 120 -3.65 -9.35 3.92
CA ALA A 120 -4.60 -9.55 5.01
C ALA A 120 -4.16 -10.67 5.99
N LEU A 121 -3.66 -11.80 5.45
CA LEU A 121 -3.15 -12.91 6.26
C LEU A 121 -1.92 -12.55 7.11
N LEU A 122 -1.08 -11.63 6.62
CA LEU A 122 0.09 -11.14 7.35
C LEU A 122 -0.27 -10.09 8.41
N TYR A 123 -1.17 -9.17 8.07
CA TYR A 123 -1.64 -8.13 8.98
C TYR A 123 -2.34 -8.68 10.21
N GLY A 124 -3.01 -9.83 10.10
CA GLY A 124 -3.68 -10.49 11.23
C GLY A 124 -2.76 -10.98 12.36
N LYS A 125 -1.42 -10.98 12.20
CA LYS A 125 -0.50 -11.57 13.20
C LYS A 125 0.62 -10.68 13.77
N LYS A 126 0.91 -9.51 13.20
CA LYS A 126 1.70 -8.37 13.73
C LYS A 126 2.03 -7.42 12.57
N ARG A 127 2.34 -6.15 12.85
CA ARG A 127 2.64 -5.08 11.85
C ARG A 127 3.89 -5.38 11.02
N VAL A 128 3.83 -6.38 10.14
CA VAL A 128 4.86 -6.60 9.13
C VAL A 128 4.46 -5.81 7.90
N VAL A 129 5.08 -4.65 7.74
CA VAL A 129 5.00 -3.90 6.49
C VAL A 129 5.79 -4.68 5.45
N VAL A 130 5.11 -5.41 4.58
CA VAL A 130 5.76 -6.03 3.43
C VAL A 130 6.20 -4.90 2.51
N GLN A 131 7.51 -4.60 2.49
CA GLN A 131 8.09 -3.62 1.58
C GLN A 131 7.70 -3.94 0.14
N SER A 132 7.33 -2.88 -0.58
CA SER A 132 6.92 -2.86 -1.98
C SER A 132 8.01 -3.45 -2.86
N ASN A 133 7.71 -4.56 -3.54
CA ASN A 133 8.61 -5.20 -4.47
C ASN A 133 8.64 -4.44 -5.81
N PHE A 134 9.83 -4.06 -6.30
CA PHE A 134 10.02 -3.32 -7.57
C PHE A 134 9.37 -4.03 -8.77
N TYR A 135 9.35 -5.37 -8.73
CA TYR A 135 8.77 -6.23 -9.75
C TYR A 135 7.25 -6.06 -9.92
N GLY A 136 6.53 -5.60 -8.89
CA GLY A 136 5.10 -5.29 -8.98
C GLY A 136 4.84 -4.08 -9.89
N LYS A 137 5.67 -3.04 -9.75
CA LYS A 137 5.57 -1.82 -10.56
C LYS A 137 5.83 -2.09 -12.04
N PHE A 138 6.85 -2.91 -12.33
CA PHE A 138 7.19 -3.27 -13.69
C PHE A 138 6.05 -4.01 -14.40
N ALA A 139 5.40 -4.94 -13.70
CA ALA A 139 4.26 -5.67 -14.23
C ALA A 139 3.08 -4.73 -14.55
N THR A 140 2.81 -3.72 -13.70
CA THR A 140 1.78 -2.71 -13.97
C THR A 140 2.12 -1.86 -15.19
N VAL A 141 3.36 -1.40 -15.35
CA VAL A 141 3.78 -0.62 -16.53
C VAL A 141 3.59 -1.43 -17.81
N LEU A 142 3.97 -2.72 -17.82
CA LEU A 142 3.72 -3.59 -18.96
C LEU A 142 2.23 -3.74 -19.29
N PHE A 143 1.35 -3.77 -18.28
CA PHE A 143 -0.09 -3.78 -18.49
C PHE A 143 -0.60 -2.50 -19.14
N TYR A 144 -0.13 -1.34 -18.69
CA TYR A 144 -0.50 -0.05 -19.31
C TYR A 144 -0.06 0.00 -20.78
N ILE A 145 1.15 -0.51 -21.09
CA ILE A 145 1.64 -0.60 -22.48
C ILE A 145 0.78 -1.59 -23.29
N ALA A 146 0.42 -2.74 -22.70
CA ALA A 146 -0.43 -3.74 -23.37
C ALA A 146 -1.83 -3.19 -23.70
N ILE A 147 -2.46 -2.50 -22.73
CA ILE A 147 -3.76 -1.83 -22.92
C ILE A 147 -3.67 -0.79 -24.03
N THR A 148 -2.65 0.07 -23.97
CA THR A 148 -2.40 1.07 -25.01
C THR A 148 -2.30 0.40 -26.38
N ALA A 149 -1.51 -0.68 -26.47
CA ALA A 149 -1.32 -1.37 -27.73
C ALA A 149 -2.60 -2.04 -28.26
N LEU A 150 -3.45 -2.56 -27.38
CA LEU A 150 -4.73 -3.16 -27.72
C LEU A 150 -5.74 -2.11 -28.23
N VAL A 151 -5.78 -0.92 -27.62
CA VAL A 151 -6.68 0.16 -28.05
C VAL A 151 -6.29 0.68 -29.43
N PHE A 152 -5.00 0.93 -29.67
CA PHE A 152 -4.49 1.40 -30.97
C PHE A 152 -4.40 0.31 -32.05
N ASN A 153 -4.88 -0.91 -31.78
CA ASN A 153 -4.87 -2.03 -32.73
C ASN A 153 -3.48 -2.35 -33.32
N PHE A 154 -2.40 -2.25 -32.52
CA PHE A 154 -1.07 -2.63 -33.01
C PHE A 154 -1.00 -4.14 -33.28
N THR A 155 -0.32 -4.53 -34.37
CA THR A 155 -0.15 -5.93 -34.79
C THR A 155 0.40 -6.83 -33.68
N TYR A 156 1.28 -6.29 -32.83
CA TYR A 156 1.93 -7.04 -31.76
C TYR A 156 1.24 -6.92 -30.39
N ALA A 157 0.08 -6.25 -30.29
CA ALA A 157 -0.61 -5.98 -29.03
C ALA A 157 -0.87 -7.24 -28.20
N LYS A 158 -1.24 -8.35 -28.85
CA LYS A 158 -1.45 -9.63 -28.19
C LYS A 158 -0.17 -10.14 -27.51
N TYR A 159 0.98 -10.08 -28.18
CA TYR A 159 2.27 -10.51 -27.59
C TYR A 159 2.67 -9.66 -26.38
N VAL A 160 2.42 -8.35 -26.44
CA VAL A 160 2.65 -7.45 -25.31
C VAL A 160 1.73 -7.81 -24.14
N LEU A 161 0.46 -8.14 -24.38
CA LEU A 161 -0.46 -8.64 -23.36
C LEU A 161 0.04 -9.94 -22.73
N TRP A 162 0.48 -10.91 -23.54
CA TRP A 162 1.05 -12.17 -23.02
C TRP A 162 2.28 -11.93 -22.14
N ALA A 163 3.17 -11.03 -22.55
CA ALA A 163 4.32 -10.62 -21.76
C ALA A 163 3.92 -9.94 -20.44
N ALA A 164 2.91 -9.07 -20.48
CA ALA A 164 2.36 -8.43 -19.28
C ALA A 164 1.78 -9.47 -18.31
N ILE A 165 0.96 -10.41 -18.80
CA ILE A 165 0.39 -11.50 -18.01
C ILE A 165 1.50 -12.36 -17.38
N ALA A 166 2.49 -12.77 -18.16
CA ALA A 166 3.62 -13.55 -17.67
C ALA A 166 4.39 -12.80 -16.56
N SER A 167 4.66 -11.50 -16.77
CA SER A 167 5.31 -10.65 -15.77
C SER A 167 4.50 -10.56 -14.47
N THR A 168 3.18 -10.42 -14.55
CA THR A 168 2.31 -10.43 -13.37
C THR A 168 2.31 -11.75 -12.63
N VAL A 169 2.33 -12.88 -13.35
CA VAL A 169 2.41 -14.21 -12.73
C VAL A 169 3.73 -14.36 -11.97
N VAL A 170 4.86 -13.99 -12.59
CA VAL A 170 6.17 -14.00 -11.94
C VAL A 170 6.18 -13.12 -10.69
N SER A 171 5.65 -11.90 -10.80
CA SER A 171 5.54 -10.96 -9.68
C SER A 171 4.68 -11.52 -8.54
N SER A 172 3.57 -12.20 -8.88
CA SER A 172 2.67 -12.82 -7.89
C SER A 172 3.33 -14.00 -7.16
N LEU A 173 4.10 -14.84 -7.87
CA LEU A 173 4.83 -15.97 -7.28
C LEU A 173 5.94 -15.49 -6.35
N GLN A 174 6.69 -14.47 -6.77
CA GLN A 174 7.73 -13.86 -5.93
C GLN A 174 7.12 -13.23 -4.68
N TYR A 175 5.97 -12.55 -4.81
CA TYR A 175 5.24 -12.03 -3.68
C TYR A 175 4.80 -13.15 -2.73
N ALA A 176 4.16 -14.21 -3.23
CA ALA A 176 3.74 -15.36 -2.45
C ALA A 176 4.92 -16.04 -1.72
N TYR A 177 6.07 -16.19 -2.37
CA TYR A 177 7.27 -16.73 -1.73
C TYR A 177 7.77 -15.84 -0.58
N SER A 178 7.82 -14.53 -0.80
CA SER A 178 8.24 -13.57 0.22
C SER A 178 7.33 -13.54 1.45
N THR A 179 6.01 -13.73 1.27
CA THR A 179 5.05 -13.78 2.37
C THR A 179 5.18 -15.08 3.17
N LEU A 180 5.50 -16.21 2.52
CA LEU A 180 5.75 -17.49 3.18
C LEU A 180 7.03 -17.50 4.02
N ILE A 181 8.13 -16.92 3.53
CA ILE A 181 9.37 -16.81 4.29
C ILE A 181 9.16 -15.98 5.54
N LYS A 182 8.58 -14.78 5.41
CA LYS A 182 8.30 -13.90 6.55
C LYS A 182 7.40 -14.57 7.59
N LYS A 183 6.45 -15.40 7.14
CA LYS A 183 5.60 -16.19 8.05
C LYS A 183 6.40 -17.20 8.87
N LYS A 184 7.46 -17.81 8.32
CA LYS A 184 8.36 -18.71 9.07
C LYS A 184 9.20 -17.96 10.09
N GLU A 185 9.85 -16.88 9.68
CA GLU A 185 10.69 -16.04 10.57
C GLU A 185 9.90 -15.51 11.77
N MET A 186 8.67 -15.05 11.55
CA MET A 186 7.78 -14.60 12.63
C MET A 186 7.42 -15.71 13.62
N LYS A 187 7.25 -16.94 13.13
CA LYS A 187 6.96 -18.09 13.99
C LYS A 187 8.18 -18.43 14.86
N GLU A 188 9.38 -18.41 14.28
CA GLU A 188 10.63 -18.65 15.01
C GLU A 188 10.91 -17.57 16.05
N GLN A 189 10.74 -16.29 15.71
CA GLN A 189 10.91 -15.18 16.66
C GLN A 189 9.91 -15.24 17.82
N GLY A 190 8.67 -15.63 17.57
CA GLY A 190 7.65 -15.82 18.61
C GLY A 190 8.05 -16.92 19.60
N VAL A 191 8.54 -18.06 19.10
CA VAL A 191 9.00 -19.18 19.94
C VAL A 191 10.24 -18.79 20.77
N MET A 192 11.19 -18.07 20.17
CA MET A 192 12.39 -17.60 20.88
C MET A 192 12.05 -16.58 21.98
N ALA A 193 11.12 -15.67 21.74
CA ALA A 193 10.68 -14.69 22.73
C ALA A 193 9.99 -15.37 23.94
N GLU A 194 9.11 -16.34 23.68
CA GLU A 194 8.44 -17.13 24.73
C GLU A 194 9.45 -17.92 25.58
N GLN A 195 10.46 -18.53 24.95
CA GLN A 195 11.55 -19.20 25.67
C GLN A 195 12.38 -18.23 26.54
N CYS A 196 12.65 -17.03 26.03
CA CYS A 196 13.40 -16.01 26.77
C CYS A 196 12.63 -15.54 28.03
N ASP A 197 11.31 -15.37 27.91
CA ASP A 197 10.44 -14.98 29.05
C ASP A 197 10.34 -16.09 30.10
N VAL A 198 10.22 -17.36 29.69
CA VAL A 198 10.22 -18.51 30.62
C VAL A 198 11.55 -18.60 31.39
N LEU A 199 12.69 -18.42 30.70
CA LEU A 199 14.01 -18.43 31.34
C LEU A 199 14.20 -17.28 32.33
N LYS A 200 13.69 -16.08 32.03
CA LYS A 200 13.70 -14.94 32.96
C LYS A 200 12.79 -15.19 34.17
N GLY A 201 11.62 -15.77 33.96
CA GLY A 201 10.70 -16.16 35.03
C GLY A 201 11.30 -17.18 36.01
N GLN A 202 12.05 -18.17 35.51
CA GLN A 202 12.76 -19.13 36.37
C GLN A 202 13.92 -18.53 37.16
N LYS A 203 14.68 -17.59 36.59
CA LYS A 203 15.79 -16.92 37.30
C LYS A 203 15.30 -15.96 38.39
N SER A 204 14.10 -15.41 38.26
CA SER A 204 13.49 -14.59 39.33
C SER A 204 13.02 -15.41 40.54
N GLY A 205 12.97 -16.74 40.44
CA GLY A 205 12.43 -17.63 41.49
C GLY A 205 13.46 -18.44 42.27
N ARG A 206 14.77 -18.17 42.14
CA ARG A 206 15.80 -18.93 42.86
C ARG A 206 16.94 -18.04 43.36
N GLY A 207 16.64 -17.25 44.39
CA GLY A 207 17.66 -16.71 45.29
C GLY A 207 18.01 -17.77 46.36
N PRO A 208 19.27 -17.97 46.75
CA PRO A 208 19.65 -18.85 47.86
C PRO A 208 19.20 -18.31 49.23
N ASP A 209 18.85 -17.03 49.31
CA ASP A 209 18.68 -16.33 50.58
C ASP A 209 17.25 -15.78 50.68
N GLY A 210 16.54 -16.23 51.71
CA GLY A 210 15.11 -15.97 51.96
C GLY A 210 14.76 -14.53 52.32
N GLU A 211 15.28 -13.53 51.61
CA GLU A 211 14.81 -12.15 51.69
C GLU A 211 13.76 -11.88 50.61
N LYS A 212 12.52 -11.65 51.07
CA LYS A 212 11.46 -11.09 50.23
C LYS A 212 11.86 -9.68 49.81
N LYS A 213 12.37 -9.51 48.59
CA LYS A 213 12.38 -8.19 47.95
C LYS A 213 10.94 -7.87 47.54
N GLN A 214 10.32 -6.94 48.26
CA GLN A 214 9.17 -6.19 47.74
C GLN A 214 9.63 -5.47 46.48
N GLY A 215 9.36 -6.09 45.33
CA GLY A 215 9.47 -5.42 44.04
C GLY A 215 8.36 -4.39 43.96
N THR A 216 8.74 -3.12 43.99
CA THR A 216 7.90 -1.97 43.67
C THR A 216 7.12 -2.25 42.39
N GLU A 217 5.83 -2.41 42.58
CA GLU A 217 4.78 -2.37 41.59
C GLU A 217 4.85 -0.99 40.90
N GLY A 218 5.40 -0.91 39.69
CA GLY A 218 5.55 0.42 39.12
C GLY A 218 6.21 0.59 37.76
N GLU A 219 6.34 -0.40 36.88
CA GLU A 219 6.69 -0.12 35.47
C GLU A 219 5.86 -0.96 34.51
N ARG A 220 4.59 -0.56 34.40
CA ARG A 220 3.74 -0.86 33.26
C ARG A 220 4.34 -0.16 32.06
N TRP A 221 5.08 -0.91 31.25
CA TRP A 221 5.61 -0.46 29.95
C TRP A 221 4.48 0.10 29.08
N ASN A 222 4.35 1.43 29.07
CA ASN A 222 3.64 2.14 28.02
C ASN A 222 4.57 2.13 26.81
N LYS A 223 4.47 1.08 25.98
CA LYS A 223 5.21 1.01 24.72
C LYS A 223 4.52 1.91 23.71
N ASP A 224 5.02 3.14 23.63
CA ASP A 224 4.72 4.05 22.54
C ASP A 224 5.16 3.44 21.20
N TRP A 225 4.38 3.74 20.16
CA TRP A 225 4.35 3.07 18.85
C TRP A 225 5.59 3.26 17.96
N ASP A 226 6.61 3.99 18.39
CA ASP A 226 7.77 4.34 17.56
C ASP A 226 9.05 3.84 18.24
N GLY A 227 9.68 2.81 17.67
CA GLY A 227 10.88 2.16 18.21
C GLY A 227 12.15 3.00 18.10
N ARG A 228 12.13 4.22 18.61
CA ARG A 228 13.32 5.06 18.84
C ARG A 228 13.47 5.29 20.33
N LEU A 229 14.62 4.89 20.88
CA LEU A 229 15.03 5.29 22.21
C LEU A 229 15.11 6.82 22.23
N SER A 230 14.33 7.45 23.12
CA SER A 230 14.43 8.87 23.39
C SER A 230 15.79 9.13 24.05
N ASP A 231 16.52 10.13 23.54
CA ASP A 231 17.86 10.56 23.96
C ASP A 231 17.90 11.22 25.36
N LYS A 232 17.06 10.75 26.29
CA LYS A 232 16.92 11.34 27.64
C LYS A 232 17.37 10.44 28.79
N ASP A 233 17.83 9.23 28.50
CA ASP A 233 18.30 8.29 29.53
C ASP A 233 19.81 8.09 29.49
N VAL A 234 20.58 9.15 29.18
CA VAL A 234 22.03 9.17 29.43
C VAL A 234 22.23 9.65 30.87
N PRO A 235 22.69 8.81 31.81
CA PRO A 235 23.01 9.26 33.16
C PRO A 235 24.22 10.19 33.07
N LEU A 236 23.99 11.49 33.22
CA LEU A 236 25.03 12.47 33.47
C LEU A 236 25.42 12.39 34.94
N GLU A 237 26.37 11.52 35.28
CA GLU A 237 27.34 11.81 36.35
C GLU A 237 28.34 10.67 36.47
N GLN A 238 29.60 10.94 36.09
CA GLN A 238 30.74 10.63 36.94
C GLN A 238 31.96 11.49 36.55
N SER A 239 32.18 12.48 37.42
CA SER A 239 33.47 13.00 37.89
C SER A 239 34.56 13.34 36.86
N ALA A 240 34.65 14.62 36.50
CA ALA A 240 35.93 15.29 36.33
C ALA A 240 36.05 16.39 37.39
N GLY A 241 36.71 16.05 38.49
CA GLY A 241 37.09 16.98 39.54
C GLY A 241 38.58 16.80 39.87
N SER A 242 39.43 17.63 39.29
CA SER A 242 40.64 18.16 39.93
C SER A 242 40.72 19.65 39.55
N THR A 243 40.47 20.59 40.47
CA THR A 243 41.45 21.24 41.36
C THR A 243 42.81 21.45 40.68
N GLY A 244 43.39 22.63 40.50
CA GLY A 244 43.22 23.99 41.05
C GLY A 244 44.59 24.71 41.00
N LYS A 245 44.60 26.04 41.27
CA LYS A 245 45.77 26.96 41.37
C LYS A 245 46.47 27.25 40.03
N GLY A 246 46.89 28.47 39.70
CA GLY A 246 47.23 29.66 40.47
C GLY A 246 48.42 30.31 39.72
N ASP A 247 48.36 31.64 39.60
CA ASP A 247 49.30 32.56 38.91
C ASP A 247 49.12 32.75 37.40
#